data_AF-A0A532ARQ7-F1
#
_entry.id   AF-A0A532ARQ7-F1
#
_cell.length_a   1.000
_cell.length_b   1.000
_cell.length_c   1.000
_cell.angle_alpha   90.00
_cell.angle_beta   90.00
_cell.angle_gamma   90.00
#
_symmetry.space_group_name_H-M   'P 1'
#
loop_
_entity.id
_entity.type
_entity.pdbx_description
1 polymer ?
#
loop_
_entity_poly.entity_id
_entity_poly.type
_entity_poly.pdbx_seq_one_letter_code
_entity_poly.pdbx_strand_id
1 'polypeptide(L)'
;MSMTNTPSPKALTHDEKKAADAAFAGRPFDESWSAAARAVYDGIVKALPPTDAVSTTPSIVEESAEAPSAQHEPHEAQEPLSLEPVDGQELIEGTVLPPAIRDRDAAIQAGTLIDVTPTALQLGITFPVTITRPLWEVGIVTTHALPEADQTNRLRDILMAFRLRLASLTTVSPLLDFPVLLALPPSTVPQPVPLFALIQPDPTHQANVTLLLPNEVSLSITSLN
;
A
#
# COMPACT_ATOMS: atom_id res chain seq x y z
N MET A 1 1.04 -3.50 -44.27
CA MET A 1 0.73 -2.55 -43.18
C MET A 1 -0.79 -2.50 -43.04
N SER A 2 -1.35 -3.25 -42.11
CA SER A 2 -2.80 -3.31 -41.91
C SER A 2 -3.18 -2.36 -40.77
N MET A 3 -3.79 -1.23 -41.10
CA MET A 3 -4.33 -0.28 -40.12
C MET A 3 -5.63 -0.88 -39.55
N THR A 4 -5.59 -1.34 -38.29
CA THR A 4 -6.81 -1.71 -37.57
C THR A 4 -7.57 -0.43 -37.22
N ASN A 5 -8.72 -0.25 -37.85
CA ASN A 5 -9.61 0.88 -37.61
C ASN A 5 -10.54 0.47 -36.46
N THR A 6 -10.18 0.83 -35.22
CA THR A 6 -11.05 0.62 -34.06
C THR A 6 -12.21 1.61 -34.14
N PRO A 7 -13.46 1.14 -34.37
CA PRO A 7 -14.61 2.04 -34.41
C PRO A 7 -14.81 2.68 -33.03
N SER A 8 -15.12 3.98 -33.04
CA SER A 8 -15.41 4.72 -31.80
C SER A 8 -16.58 4.07 -31.05
N PRO A 9 -16.52 3.98 -29.72
CA PRO A 9 -17.56 3.33 -28.93
C PRO A 9 -18.90 4.05 -29.12
N LYS A 10 -19.92 3.28 -29.54
CA LYS A 10 -21.30 3.74 -29.69
C LYS A 10 -21.84 4.13 -28.31
N ALA A 11 -22.50 5.29 -28.22
CA ALA A 11 -23.23 5.67 -27.01
C ALA A 11 -24.40 4.70 -26.77
N LEU A 12 -24.47 4.14 -25.55
CA LEU A 12 -25.54 3.22 -25.16
C LEU A 12 -26.91 3.91 -25.13
N THR A 13 -27.94 3.21 -25.58
CA THR A 13 -29.33 3.63 -25.47
C THR A 13 -29.82 3.54 -24.01
N HIS A 14 -30.99 4.11 -23.73
CA HIS A 14 -31.50 4.20 -22.36
C HIS A 14 -31.81 2.82 -21.74
N ASP A 15 -32.36 1.89 -22.51
CA ASP A 15 -32.62 0.51 -22.11
C ASP A 15 -31.34 -0.31 -21.95
N GLU A 16 -30.33 -0.12 -22.82
CA GLU A 16 -29.00 -0.74 -22.65
C GLU A 16 -28.31 -0.29 -21.35
N LYS A 17 -28.43 0.99 -20.99
CA LYS A 17 -27.92 1.51 -19.70
C LYS A 17 -28.63 0.88 -18.51
N LYS A 18 -29.96 0.74 -18.57
CA LYS A 18 -30.74 0.07 -17.52
C LYS A 18 -30.41 -1.41 -17.41
N ALA A 19 -30.19 -2.09 -18.54
CA ALA A 19 -29.78 -3.48 -18.57
C ALA A 19 -28.38 -3.67 -17.98
N ALA A 20 -27.44 -2.76 -18.27
CA ALA A 20 -26.13 -2.77 -17.63
C ALA A 20 -26.22 -2.59 -16.10
N ASP A 21 -26.99 -1.59 -15.64
CA ASP A 21 -27.23 -1.36 -14.20
C ASP A 21 -27.83 -2.59 -13.51
N ALA A 22 -28.84 -3.21 -14.13
CA ALA A 22 -29.47 -4.43 -13.62
C ALA A 22 -28.47 -5.60 -13.51
N ALA A 23 -27.62 -5.79 -14.53
CA ALA A 23 -26.61 -6.84 -14.53
C ALA A 23 -25.57 -6.65 -13.41
N PHE A 24 -25.07 -5.43 -13.22
CA PHE A 24 -24.15 -5.13 -12.11
C PHE A 24 -24.80 -5.26 -10.74
N ALA A 25 -26.08 -4.92 -10.62
CA ALA A 25 -26.86 -5.04 -9.38
C ALA A 25 -27.38 -6.46 -9.11
N GLY A 26 -27.14 -7.43 -10.00
CA GLY A 26 -27.67 -8.80 -9.89
C GLY A 26 -29.19 -8.89 -9.98
N ARG A 27 -29.86 -7.88 -10.57
CA ARG A 27 -31.32 -7.86 -10.78
C ARG A 27 -31.67 -8.57 -12.09
N PRO A 28 -32.84 -9.22 -12.18
CA PRO A 28 -33.26 -9.91 -13.40
C PRO A 28 -33.42 -8.94 -14.58
N PHE A 29 -33.23 -9.46 -15.79
CA PHE A 29 -33.49 -8.74 -17.04
C PHE A 29 -34.99 -8.48 -17.22
N ASP A 30 -35.35 -7.26 -17.61
CA ASP A 30 -36.73 -6.87 -17.93
C ASP A 30 -37.04 -7.17 -19.40
N GLU A 31 -38.07 -7.97 -19.65
CA GLU A 31 -38.47 -8.41 -21.00
C GLU A 31 -38.95 -7.29 -21.92
N SER A 32 -39.25 -6.10 -21.38
CA SER A 32 -39.61 -4.92 -22.17
C SER A 32 -38.43 -4.22 -22.84
N TRP A 33 -37.18 -4.59 -22.52
CA TRP A 33 -35.97 -3.99 -23.11
C TRP A 33 -35.58 -4.64 -24.44
N SER A 34 -34.81 -3.91 -25.26
CA SER A 34 -34.45 -4.38 -26.60
C SER A 34 -33.50 -5.57 -26.60
N ALA A 35 -33.39 -6.24 -27.77
CA ALA A 35 -32.42 -7.31 -28.00
C ALA A 35 -30.96 -6.84 -27.80
N ALA A 36 -30.67 -5.56 -28.06
CA ALA A 36 -29.34 -4.99 -27.82
C ALA A 36 -29.05 -4.86 -26.32
N ALA A 37 -30.05 -4.41 -25.55
CA ALA A 37 -29.97 -4.38 -24.08
C ALA A 37 -29.79 -5.79 -23.48
N ARG A 38 -30.41 -6.81 -24.08
CA ARG A 38 -30.19 -8.21 -23.68
C ARG A 38 -28.74 -8.66 -23.89
N ALA A 39 -28.15 -8.34 -25.04
CA ALA A 39 -26.76 -8.67 -25.32
C ALA A 39 -25.80 -7.99 -24.32
N VAL A 40 -26.09 -6.75 -23.91
CA VAL A 40 -25.34 -6.03 -22.87
C VAL A 40 -25.47 -6.73 -21.52
N TYR A 41 -26.70 -7.04 -21.09
CA TYR A 41 -26.96 -7.73 -19.82
C TYR A 41 -26.23 -9.08 -19.74
N ASP A 42 -26.42 -9.93 -20.74
CA ASP A 42 -25.83 -11.28 -20.77
C ASP A 42 -24.29 -11.20 -20.83
N GLY A 43 -23.75 -10.22 -21.56
CA GLY A 43 -22.31 -9.99 -21.65
C GLY A 43 -21.68 -9.61 -20.31
N ILE A 44 -22.36 -8.75 -19.53
CA ILE A 44 -21.89 -8.34 -18.20
C ILE A 44 -22.00 -9.50 -17.22
N VAL A 45 -23.15 -10.18 -17.15
CA VAL A 45 -23.35 -11.33 -16.24
C VAL A 45 -22.32 -12.43 -16.49
N LYS A 46 -21.96 -12.68 -17.77
CA LYS A 46 -20.94 -13.68 -18.13
C LYS A 46 -19.51 -13.26 -17.74
N ALA A 47 -19.23 -11.96 -17.70
CA ALA A 47 -17.91 -11.43 -17.36
C ALA A 47 -17.68 -11.28 -15.85
N LEU A 48 -18.76 -11.20 -15.07
CA LEU A 48 -18.68 -11.16 -13.61
C LEU A 48 -18.22 -12.53 -13.06
N PRO A 49 -17.37 -12.54 -12.02
CA PRO A 49 -17.00 -13.79 -11.35
C PRO A 49 -18.25 -14.46 -10.77
N PRO A 50 -18.32 -15.81 -10.75
CA PRO A 50 -19.46 -16.53 -10.20
C PRO A 50 -19.67 -16.08 -8.76
N THR A 51 -20.77 -15.38 -8.53
CA THR A 51 -21.16 -14.92 -7.21
C THR A 51 -21.86 -16.09 -6.53
N ASP A 52 -21.16 -16.77 -5.62
CA ASP A 52 -21.80 -17.72 -4.72
C ASP A 52 -22.85 -16.96 -3.90
N ALA A 53 -24.11 -17.35 -4.09
CA ALA A 53 -25.26 -16.65 -3.56
C ALA A 53 -25.37 -16.89 -2.04
N VAL A 54 -24.98 -15.89 -1.24
CA VAL A 54 -25.52 -15.72 0.12
C VAL A 54 -26.05 -14.30 0.26
N SER A 55 -27.32 -14.17 -0.07
CA SER A 55 -28.16 -13.07 0.38
C SER A 55 -28.43 -13.22 1.88
N THR A 56 -28.12 -12.20 2.68
CA THR A 56 -29.03 -11.74 3.75
C THR A 56 -28.66 -10.33 4.20
N THR A 57 -29.46 -9.36 3.76
CA THR A 57 -29.79 -8.15 4.53
C THR A 57 -30.59 -8.56 5.77
N PRO A 58 -30.58 -7.80 6.89
CA PRO A 58 -31.49 -6.65 6.95
C PRO A 58 -31.00 -5.42 7.73
N SER A 59 -31.68 -4.31 7.39
CA SER A 59 -32.17 -3.24 8.25
C SER A 59 -31.19 -2.31 8.99
N ILE A 60 -31.07 -1.14 8.35
CA ILE A 60 -31.21 0.19 8.95
C ILE A 60 -32.12 0.22 10.20
N VAL A 61 -31.58 0.72 11.31
CA VAL A 61 -32.29 1.56 12.26
C VAL A 61 -31.35 2.71 12.64
N GLU A 62 -31.75 3.92 12.26
CA GLU A 62 -31.30 5.16 12.87
C GLU A 62 -31.55 5.10 14.39
N GLU A 63 -30.57 5.52 15.19
CA GLU A 63 -30.88 6.21 16.44
C GLU A 63 -29.82 7.28 16.71
N SER A 64 -30.28 8.53 16.65
CA SER A 64 -29.60 9.73 17.13
C SER A 64 -29.55 9.74 18.65
N ALA A 65 -28.43 10.18 19.22
CA ALA A 65 -28.32 11.06 20.41
C ALA A 65 -26.87 10.96 20.95
N GLU A 66 -26.05 12.00 20.80
CA GLU A 66 -25.89 13.11 21.76
C GLU A 66 -24.88 12.78 22.88
N ALA A 67 -23.68 13.35 22.77
CA ALA A 67 -22.78 13.65 23.89
C ALA A 67 -23.31 14.92 24.61
N PRO A 68 -23.06 15.21 25.91
CA PRO A 68 -21.69 15.34 26.43
C PRO A 68 -21.45 15.21 27.97
N SER A 69 -20.17 15.30 28.35
CA SER A 69 -19.58 15.95 29.55
C SER A 69 -19.73 15.38 30.98
N ALA A 70 -18.54 15.04 31.52
CA ALA A 70 -17.90 15.52 32.76
C ALA A 70 -18.56 15.32 34.15
N GLN A 71 -17.79 14.72 35.07
CA GLN A 71 -17.46 15.23 36.44
C GLN A 71 -16.58 14.19 37.18
N HIS A 72 -15.30 14.51 37.44
CA HIS A 72 -14.73 15.01 38.72
C HIS A 72 -14.36 13.92 39.75
N GLU A 73 -13.06 13.61 39.82
CA GLU A 73 -12.12 13.66 40.98
C GLU A 73 -12.66 13.63 42.43
N PRO A 74 -11.87 13.15 43.44
CA PRO A 74 -10.75 14.01 43.90
C PRO A 74 -9.56 13.42 44.72
N HIS A 75 -8.52 14.28 44.85
CA HIS A 75 -7.49 14.42 45.92
C HIS A 75 -6.37 13.33 45.98
N GLU A 76 -5.07 13.62 46.18
CA GLU A 76 -4.36 14.77 46.75
C GLU A 76 -2.84 14.75 46.38
N ALA A 77 -2.18 15.89 46.55
CA ALA A 77 -0.79 16.30 46.22
C ALA A 77 0.33 15.31 46.66
N GLN A 78 1.55 15.33 46.09
CA GLN A 78 2.64 16.29 46.43
C GLN A 78 3.85 16.19 45.46
N GLU A 79 4.36 17.33 45.03
CA GLU A 79 5.78 17.61 44.65
C GLU A 79 6.45 18.34 45.85
N PRO A 80 7.77 18.66 45.93
CA PRO A 80 8.90 18.41 45.00
C PRO A 80 10.23 17.99 45.71
N LEU A 81 11.28 17.62 44.95
CA LEU A 81 12.67 18.12 45.12
C LEU A 81 13.67 17.41 44.18
N SER A 82 14.39 18.20 43.38
CA SER A 82 15.63 17.83 42.70
C SER A 82 16.81 17.76 43.67
N LEU A 83 17.71 16.77 43.51
CA LEU A 83 19.15 16.84 43.83
C LEU A 83 19.89 15.72 43.05
N GLU A 84 20.77 16.09 42.11
CA GLU A 84 21.84 15.25 41.51
C GLU A 84 23.03 15.09 42.49
N PRO A 85 24.17 14.46 42.14
CA PRO A 85 24.49 13.21 41.41
C PRO A 85 25.31 12.24 42.32
N VAL A 86 25.74 11.06 41.83
CA VAL A 86 27.08 10.42 42.05
C VAL A 86 27.09 8.99 41.47
N ASP A 87 28.09 8.78 40.62
CA ASP A 87 28.75 7.56 40.14
C ASP A 87 28.11 6.18 40.39
N GLY A 88 27.77 5.55 39.27
CA GLY A 88 28.62 4.47 38.77
C GLY A 88 28.20 3.07 39.19
N GLN A 89 27.30 2.44 38.44
CA GLN A 89 27.41 1.03 38.06
C GLN A 89 26.84 0.79 36.66
N GLU A 90 27.77 0.47 35.77
CA GLU A 90 27.68 -0.20 34.48
C GLU A 90 26.45 -1.12 34.33
N LEU A 91 25.51 -0.72 33.47
CA LEU A 91 24.45 -1.57 32.95
C LEU A 91 24.35 -1.36 31.44
N ILE A 92 25.23 -2.09 30.73
CA ILE A 92 25.01 -2.68 29.41
C ILE A 92 24.01 -1.93 28.52
N GLU A 93 24.58 -0.98 27.79
CA GLU A 93 24.00 -0.33 26.63
C GLU A 93 23.64 -1.37 25.56
N GLY A 94 22.37 -1.74 25.53
CA GLY A 94 21.72 -2.45 24.44
C GLY A 94 20.87 -1.52 23.60
N THR A 95 21.24 -0.24 23.46
CA THR A 95 20.69 0.60 22.41
C THR A 95 21.28 0.11 21.09
N VAL A 96 20.64 -0.92 20.52
CA VAL A 96 20.89 -1.32 19.14
C VAL A 96 20.38 -0.16 18.28
N LEU A 97 21.25 0.83 18.07
CA LEU A 97 21.11 1.78 16.98
C LEU A 97 20.90 0.94 15.73
N PRO A 98 19.81 1.14 14.96
CA PRO A 98 19.64 0.42 13.71
C PRO A 98 20.90 0.65 12.87
N PRO A 99 21.53 -0.41 12.35
CA PRO A 99 22.77 -0.28 11.62
C PRO A 99 22.52 0.72 10.50
N ALA A 100 23.38 1.73 10.40
CA ALA A 100 23.46 2.57 9.22
C ALA A 100 23.41 1.64 8.00
N ILE A 101 22.49 1.90 7.05
CA ILE A 101 22.34 1.09 5.83
C ILE A 101 23.54 1.39 4.91
N ARG A 102 24.73 0.97 5.37
CA ARG A 102 26.01 1.06 4.67
C ARG A 102 26.34 -0.27 4.01
N ASP A 103 25.88 -1.36 4.61
CA ASP A 103 26.12 -2.72 4.12
C ASP A 103 24.77 -3.43 3.92
N ARG A 104 24.41 -3.62 2.64
CA ARG A 104 23.17 -4.28 2.21
C ARG A 104 23.12 -5.71 2.72
N ASP A 105 24.21 -6.46 2.53
CA ASP A 105 24.27 -7.88 2.87
C ASP A 105 24.16 -8.06 4.38
N ALA A 106 24.89 -7.27 5.16
CA ALA A 106 24.78 -7.30 6.62
C ALA A 106 23.36 -6.96 7.10
N ALA A 107 22.70 -5.97 6.50
CA ALA A 107 21.35 -5.57 6.87
C ALA A 107 20.28 -6.60 6.47
N ILE A 108 20.48 -7.33 5.36
CA ILE A 108 19.65 -8.48 4.98
C ILE A 108 19.84 -9.63 5.97
N GLN A 109 21.09 -9.96 6.34
CA GLN A 109 21.37 -11.02 7.32
C GLN A 109 20.84 -10.67 8.72
N ALA A 110 20.90 -9.39 9.10
CA ALA A 110 20.28 -8.88 10.33
C ALA A 110 18.74 -8.83 10.25
N GLY A 111 18.15 -9.14 9.09
CA GLY A 111 16.71 -9.11 8.85
C GLY A 111 16.10 -7.71 8.84
N THR A 112 16.90 -6.64 8.85
CA THR A 112 16.41 -5.26 8.80
C THR A 112 15.95 -4.89 7.39
N LEU A 113 16.60 -5.46 6.38
CA LEU A 113 16.20 -5.36 4.97
C LEU A 113 15.73 -6.71 4.44
N ILE A 114 14.80 -6.65 3.49
CA ILE A 114 14.29 -7.80 2.75
C ILE A 114 14.70 -7.61 1.29
N ASP A 115 15.38 -8.61 0.73
CA ASP A 115 15.76 -8.60 -0.67
C ASP A 115 14.54 -8.86 -1.56
N VAL A 116 14.21 -7.89 -2.40
CA VAL A 116 13.11 -7.99 -3.38
C VAL A 116 13.64 -7.93 -4.81
N THR A 117 14.96 -8.02 -4.98
CA THR A 117 15.64 -7.98 -6.28
C THR A 117 15.07 -9.01 -7.28
N PRO A 118 14.76 -10.27 -6.89
CA PRO A 118 14.20 -11.24 -7.83
C PRO A 118 12.89 -10.76 -8.47
N THR A 119 12.00 -10.14 -7.69
CA THR A 119 10.73 -9.58 -8.18
C THR A 119 10.95 -8.30 -8.97
N ALA A 120 11.89 -7.46 -8.53
CA ALA A 120 12.24 -6.22 -9.23
C ALA A 120 12.80 -6.49 -10.64
N LEU A 121 13.64 -7.51 -10.79
CA LEU A 121 14.19 -7.95 -12.07
C LEU A 121 13.10 -8.40 -13.05
N GLN A 122 12.09 -9.15 -12.57
CA GLN A 122 10.94 -9.55 -13.39
C GLN A 122 10.14 -8.34 -13.89
N LEU A 123 10.15 -7.25 -13.12
CA LEU A 123 9.55 -5.97 -13.48
C LEU A 123 10.52 -5.04 -14.21
N GLY A 124 11.64 -5.53 -14.74
CA GLY A 124 12.58 -4.76 -15.57
C GLY A 124 13.40 -3.71 -14.83
N ILE A 125 13.49 -3.78 -13.50
CA ILE A 125 14.43 -2.99 -12.70
C ILE A 125 15.77 -3.73 -12.70
N THR A 126 16.84 -3.11 -13.24
CA THR A 126 18.11 -3.79 -13.53
C THR A 126 19.17 -3.67 -12.43
N PHE A 127 18.79 -3.13 -11.27
CA PHE A 127 19.67 -2.94 -10.13
C PHE A 127 19.05 -3.54 -8.85
N PRO A 128 19.86 -3.87 -7.82
CA PRO A 128 19.37 -4.44 -6.57
C PRO A 128 18.38 -3.53 -5.86
N VAL A 129 17.29 -4.12 -5.37
CA VAL A 129 16.23 -3.42 -4.62
C VAL A 129 15.98 -4.15 -3.31
N THR A 130 15.93 -3.40 -2.21
CA THR A 130 15.59 -3.86 -0.86
C THR A 130 14.41 -3.08 -0.31
N ILE A 131 13.67 -3.70 0.60
CA ILE A 131 12.59 -3.07 1.36
C ILE A 131 12.92 -3.18 2.85
N THR A 132 12.68 -2.12 3.63
CA THR A 132 12.83 -2.19 5.10
C THR A 132 11.78 -3.09 5.73
N ARG A 133 12.13 -3.77 6.83
CA ARG A 133 11.18 -4.60 7.57
C ARG A 133 9.90 -3.85 7.97
N PRO A 134 9.95 -2.61 8.49
CA PRO A 134 8.73 -1.85 8.81
C PRO A 134 7.84 -1.61 7.59
N LEU A 135 8.42 -1.27 6.43
CA LEU A 135 7.65 -1.13 5.19
C LEU A 135 7.02 -2.45 4.75
N TRP A 136 7.72 -3.56 4.89
CA TRP A 136 7.18 -4.89 4.59
C TRP A 136 5.98 -5.24 5.48
N GLU A 137 6.11 -5.04 6.78
CA GLU A 137 5.07 -5.37 7.76
C GLU A 137 3.82 -4.50 7.56
N VAL A 138 3.99 -3.19 7.36
CA VAL A 138 2.86 -2.25 7.22
C VAL A 138 2.26 -2.28 5.83
N GLY A 139 3.07 -2.33 4.77
CA GLY A 139 2.62 -2.16 3.39
C GLY A 139 2.26 -3.47 2.67
N ILE A 140 2.92 -4.58 3.00
CA ILE A 140 2.80 -5.86 2.28
C ILE A 140 2.01 -6.88 3.09
N VAL A 141 2.45 -7.20 4.31
CA VAL A 141 1.75 -8.19 5.16
C VAL A 141 0.48 -7.61 5.76
N THR A 142 0.55 -6.37 6.23
CA THR A 142 -0.50 -5.65 6.98
C THR A 142 -0.85 -6.34 8.31
N THR A 143 -1.63 -5.68 9.17
CA THR A 143 -1.99 -6.22 10.51
C THR A 143 -2.78 -7.54 10.45
N HIS A 144 -3.49 -7.77 9.36
CA HIS A 144 -4.14 -9.05 9.09
C HIS A 144 -3.25 -9.81 8.10
N ALA A 145 -2.57 -10.85 8.56
CA ALA A 145 -1.68 -11.66 7.72
C ALA A 145 -2.38 -12.09 6.42
N LEU A 146 -2.03 -11.43 5.32
CA LEU A 146 -2.63 -11.68 4.01
C LEU A 146 -2.10 -13.00 3.41
N PRO A 147 -2.87 -13.65 2.52
CA PRO A 147 -2.36 -14.74 1.69
C PRO A 147 -1.11 -14.33 0.91
N GLU A 148 -0.19 -15.27 0.69
CA GLU A 148 1.09 -15.03 -0.01
C GLU A 148 0.90 -14.45 -1.43
N ALA A 149 -0.16 -14.86 -2.12
CA ALA A 149 -0.52 -14.33 -3.44
C ALA A 149 -0.82 -12.81 -3.38
N ASP A 150 -1.51 -12.35 -2.34
CA ASP A 150 -1.84 -10.94 -2.16
C ASP A 150 -0.62 -10.12 -1.75
N GLN A 151 0.26 -10.70 -0.92
CA GLN A 151 1.55 -10.09 -0.60
C GLN A 151 2.40 -9.89 -1.86
N THR A 152 2.42 -10.90 -2.75
CA THR A 152 3.15 -10.82 -4.03
C THR A 152 2.57 -9.73 -4.93
N ASN A 153 1.23 -9.65 -5.04
CA ASN A 153 0.56 -8.61 -5.81
C ASN A 153 0.90 -7.21 -5.27
N ARG A 154 0.86 -7.01 -3.94
CA ARG A 154 1.23 -5.74 -3.29
C ARG A 154 2.67 -5.34 -3.55
N LEU A 155 3.60 -6.29 -3.39
CA LEU A 155 5.01 -6.05 -3.69
C LEU A 155 5.18 -5.60 -5.14
N ARG A 156 4.48 -6.26 -6.07
CA ARG A 156 4.49 -5.91 -7.49
C ARG A 156 3.98 -4.50 -7.73
N ASP A 157 2.90 -4.09 -7.06
CA ASP A 157 2.32 -2.76 -7.20
C ASP A 157 3.25 -1.66 -6.65
N ILE A 158 3.91 -1.89 -5.52
CA ILE A 158 4.94 -0.99 -4.97
C ILE A 158 6.10 -0.82 -5.96
N LEU A 159 6.66 -1.93 -6.45
CA LEU A 159 7.77 -1.90 -7.41
C LEU A 159 7.35 -1.28 -8.75
N MET A 160 6.11 -1.48 -9.17
CA MET A 160 5.57 -0.87 -10.38
C MET A 160 5.43 0.65 -10.23
N ALA A 161 4.89 1.12 -9.11
CA ALA A 161 4.80 2.55 -8.81
C ALA A 161 6.20 3.20 -8.77
N PHE A 162 7.17 2.53 -8.14
CA PHE A 162 8.56 2.97 -8.14
C PHE A 162 9.16 3.04 -9.56
N ARG A 163 8.97 2.00 -10.38
CA ARG A 163 9.44 1.99 -11.77
C ARG A 163 8.81 3.11 -12.60
N LEU A 164 7.50 3.33 -12.44
CA LEU A 164 6.80 4.43 -13.12
C LEU A 164 7.35 5.79 -12.69
N ARG A 165 7.65 5.96 -11.40
CA ARG A 165 8.31 7.18 -10.90
C ARG A 165 9.67 7.37 -11.56
N LEU A 166 10.54 6.36 -11.57
CA LEU A 166 11.85 6.46 -12.22
C LEU A 166 11.75 6.83 -13.69
N ALA A 167 10.82 6.22 -14.43
CA ALA A 167 10.59 6.52 -15.84
C ALA A 167 10.10 7.96 -16.09
N SER A 168 9.48 8.59 -15.09
CA SER A 168 9.01 9.98 -15.18
C SER A 168 10.11 11.03 -14.93
N LEU A 169 11.27 10.61 -14.41
CA LEU A 169 12.34 11.53 -14.00
C LEU A 169 13.38 11.69 -15.11
N THR A 170 13.84 12.92 -15.31
CA THR A 170 14.98 13.24 -16.18
C THR A 170 16.32 13.14 -15.45
N THR A 171 16.30 13.31 -14.12
CA THR A 171 17.45 13.18 -13.22
C THR A 171 17.01 12.47 -11.94
N VAL A 172 17.88 11.63 -11.37
CA VAL A 172 17.58 10.87 -10.16
C VAL A 172 18.26 11.51 -8.95
N SER A 173 17.45 11.83 -7.94
CA SER A 173 17.93 12.29 -6.63
C SER A 173 18.35 11.09 -5.77
N PRO A 174 19.38 11.21 -4.91
CA PRO A 174 19.74 10.16 -3.95
C PRO A 174 18.62 9.75 -3.01
N LEU A 175 17.64 10.64 -2.80
CA LEU A 175 16.41 10.36 -2.10
C LEU A 175 15.24 10.77 -2.98
N LEU A 176 14.35 9.83 -3.26
CA LEU A 176 13.20 10.01 -4.14
C LEU A 176 11.91 9.65 -3.41
N ASP A 177 10.92 10.53 -3.43
CA ASP A 177 9.57 10.20 -3.00
C ASP A 177 8.74 9.62 -4.17
N PHE A 178 7.86 8.69 -3.86
CA PHE A 178 6.88 8.18 -4.80
C PHE A 178 5.61 7.70 -4.09
N PRO A 179 4.41 8.06 -4.60
CA PRO A 179 3.17 7.55 -4.06
C PRO A 179 2.88 6.15 -4.58
N VAL A 180 2.41 5.26 -3.71
CA VAL A 180 1.88 3.94 -4.07
C VAL A 180 0.43 3.86 -3.66
N LEU A 181 -0.44 3.35 -4.54
CA LEU A 181 -1.83 3.07 -4.19
C LEU A 181 -1.89 1.75 -3.42
N LEU A 182 -2.14 1.82 -2.11
CA LEU A 182 -2.28 0.65 -1.25
C LEU A 182 -3.66 0.67 -0.56
N ALA A 183 -4.37 -0.45 -0.59
CA ALA A 183 -5.52 -0.66 0.28
C ALA A 183 -4.98 -1.11 1.65
N LEU A 184 -5.15 -0.31 2.70
CA LEU A 184 -4.67 -0.66 4.04
C LEU A 184 -5.88 -0.95 4.95
N PRO A 185 -5.94 -2.12 5.61
CA PRO A 185 -7.03 -2.44 6.52
C PRO A 185 -7.20 -1.35 7.59
N PRO A 186 -8.44 -1.01 7.97
CA PRO A 186 -9.70 -1.67 7.58
C PRO A 186 -10.27 -1.24 6.22
N SER A 187 -9.60 -0.32 5.51
CA SER A 187 -10.10 0.18 4.23
C SER A 187 -9.73 -0.74 3.06
N THR A 188 -10.70 -1.02 2.19
CA THR A 188 -10.51 -1.76 0.95
C THR A 188 -10.26 -0.84 -0.25
N VAL A 189 -10.44 0.48 -0.07
CA VAL A 189 -10.19 1.46 -1.12
C VAL A 189 -8.70 1.77 -1.18
N PRO A 190 -8.03 1.64 -2.34
CA PRO A 190 -6.63 2.00 -2.49
C PRO A 190 -6.42 3.50 -2.23
N GLN A 191 -5.52 3.83 -1.31
CA GLN A 191 -5.15 5.20 -0.99
C GLN A 191 -3.69 5.46 -1.37
N PRO A 192 -3.33 6.69 -1.78
CA PRO A 192 -1.95 7.05 -2.05
C PRO A 192 -1.15 7.10 -0.74
N VAL A 193 -0.22 6.17 -0.60
CA VAL A 193 0.75 6.10 0.51
C VAL A 193 2.10 6.60 0.00
N PRO A 194 2.67 7.68 0.57
CA PRO A 194 3.98 8.16 0.18
C PRO A 194 5.06 7.20 0.70
N LEU A 195 5.91 6.72 -0.21
CA LEU A 195 7.11 5.95 0.11
C LEU A 195 8.35 6.69 -0.37
N PHE A 196 9.50 6.33 0.18
CA PHE A 196 10.79 6.86 -0.21
C PHE A 196 11.70 5.77 -0.74
N ALA A 197 12.49 6.11 -1.74
CA ALA A 197 13.57 5.31 -2.28
C ALA A 197 14.90 6.02 -2.02
N LEU A 198 15.76 5.38 -1.22
CA LEU A 198 17.14 5.77 -1.02
C LEU A 198 18.00 5.10 -2.10
N ILE A 199 18.63 5.89 -2.94
CA ILE A 199 19.48 5.43 -4.05
C ILE A 199 20.94 5.68 -3.66
N GLN A 200 21.68 4.59 -3.51
CA GLN A 200 23.10 4.61 -3.18
C GLN A 200 23.92 4.12 -4.38
N PRO A 201 25.10 4.70 -4.66
CA PRO A 201 25.99 4.19 -5.69
C PRO A 201 26.49 2.81 -5.27
N ASP A 202 26.50 1.86 -6.22
CA ASP A 202 27.03 0.51 -6.00
C ASP A 202 28.11 0.21 -7.04
N PRO A 203 29.31 -0.25 -6.64
CA PRO A 203 30.39 -0.53 -7.57
C PRO A 203 30.08 -1.68 -8.54
N THR A 204 29.15 -2.58 -8.19
CA THR A 204 28.82 -3.76 -8.99
C THR A 204 27.64 -3.51 -9.95
N HIS A 205 26.61 -2.82 -9.46
CA HIS A 205 25.32 -2.66 -10.15
C HIS A 205 24.97 -1.21 -10.50
N GLN A 206 25.94 -0.29 -10.43
CA GLN A 206 25.80 1.17 -10.61
C GLN A 206 24.99 1.86 -9.50
N ALA A 207 23.90 1.25 -9.04
CA ALA A 207 23.08 1.73 -7.95
C ALA A 207 22.50 0.57 -7.12
N ASN A 208 22.20 0.86 -5.87
CA ASN A 208 21.45 0.02 -4.95
C ASN A 208 20.32 0.86 -4.36
N VAL A 209 19.10 0.32 -4.35
CA VAL A 209 17.92 1.03 -3.88
C VAL A 209 17.34 0.35 -2.65
N THR A 210 17.07 1.15 -1.62
CA THR A 210 16.26 0.74 -0.47
C THR A 210 14.97 1.53 -0.44
N LEU A 211 13.83 0.83 -0.37
CA LEU A 211 12.51 1.42 -0.19
C LEU A 211 12.16 1.45 1.30
N LEU A 212 11.64 2.58 1.76
CA LEU A 212 11.35 2.83 3.16
C LEU A 212 10.13 3.74 3.36
N LEU A 213 9.58 3.72 4.57
CA LEU A 213 8.51 4.61 5.00
C LEU A 213 9.05 6.02 5.28
N PRO A 214 8.20 7.06 5.21
CA PRO A 214 8.59 8.45 5.52
C PRO A 214 9.27 8.61 6.89
N ASN A 215 8.80 7.88 7.89
CA ASN A 215 9.31 7.97 9.26
C ASN A 215 10.74 7.41 9.41
N GLU A 216 11.16 6.54 8.49
CA GLU A 216 12.48 5.89 8.49
C GLU A 216 13.56 6.75 7.81
N VAL A 217 13.15 7.77 7.04
CA VAL A 217 14.05 8.65 6.29
C VAL A 217 14.98 9.41 7.24
N SER A 218 14.43 10.00 8.31
CA SER A 218 15.21 10.79 9.28
C SER A 218 16.28 9.97 10.03
N LEU A 219 15.99 8.70 10.31
CA LEU A 219 16.90 7.79 11.00
C LEU A 219 18.05 7.34 10.08
N SER A 220 17.75 7.20 8.79
CA SER A 220 18.73 6.73 7.79
C SER A 220 19.73 7.83 7.39
N ILE A 221 19.29 9.10 7.37
CA ILE A 221 20.13 10.24 6.96
C ILE A 221 21.10 10.68 8.06
N THR A 222 20.71 10.57 9.33
CA THR A 222 21.58 10.97 10.47
C THR A 222 22.87 10.14 10.52
N SER A 223 22.81 8.87 10.09
CA SER A 223 23.97 7.97 10.04
C SER A 223 24.91 8.19 8.84
N LEU A 224 24.61 9.17 7.97
CA LEU A 224 25.40 9.46 6.76
C LEU A 224 26.34 10.67 6.92
N ASN A 225 26.20 11.47 7.98
CA ASN A 225 27.13 12.58 8.30
C ASN A 225 28.27 12.15 9.23
#